data_AF-I9VWV4-F1
#
_entry.id   AF-I9VWV4-F1
#
_cell.length_a   1.000
_cell.length_b   1.000
_cell.length_c   1.000
_cell.angle_alpha   90.00
_cell.angle_beta   90.00
_cell.angle_gamma   90.00
#
_symmetry.space_group_name_H-M   'P 1'
#
loop_
_entity.id
_entity.type
_entity.pdbx_description
1 polymer ?
#
loop_
_entity_poly.entity_id
_entity_poly.type
_entity_poly.pdbx_seq_one_letter_code
_entity_poly.pdbx_strand_id
1 'polypeptide(L)'
;MDQLKTIKELINQGDIENALQALEEFLQTEPVGKDEAYYLMGNAYRKLGDWQKALNHYQSAIELNPDSPALQARKMVMDILNFYNKDMYNQ
;
A
#
# COMPACT_ATOMS: atom_id res chain seq x y z
N MET A 1 14.87 -6.17 -10.72
CA MET A 1 14.48 -6.51 -9.33
C MET A 1 14.93 -5.44 -8.32
N ASP A 2 15.90 -4.58 -8.64
CA ASP A 2 16.37 -3.52 -7.74
C ASP A 2 15.41 -2.35 -7.49
N GLN A 3 14.51 -2.04 -8.42
CA GLN A 3 13.66 -0.82 -8.31
C GLN A 3 12.71 -0.85 -7.10
N LEU A 4 12.01 -1.97 -6.86
CA LEU A 4 11.15 -2.12 -5.68
C LEU A 4 11.93 -2.13 -4.37
N LYS A 5 13.20 -2.54 -4.39
CA LYS A 5 14.09 -2.46 -3.22
C LYS A 5 14.42 -1.01 -2.89
N THR A 6 14.82 -0.22 -3.89
CA THR A 6 15.07 1.22 -3.70
C THR A 6 13.81 1.94 -3.20
N ILE A 7 12.64 1.62 -3.75
CA ILE A 7 11.36 2.18 -3.29
C ILE A 7 11.10 1.82 -1.82
N LYS A 8 11.33 0.57 -1.40
CA LYS A 8 11.20 0.17 0.00
C LYS A 8 12.14 0.98 0.91
N GLU A 9 13.35 1.27 0.46
CA GLU A 9 14.30 2.10 1.20
C GLU A 9 13.80 3.54 1.35
N LEU A 10 13.25 4.15 0.29
CA LEU A 10 12.61 5.48 0.35
C LEU A 10 11.46 5.51 1.37
N ILE A 11 10.59 4.50 1.33
CA ILE A 11 9.47 4.36 2.29
C ILE A 11 9.98 4.26 3.75
N ASN A 12 11.10 3.56 3.96
CA ASN A 12 11.70 3.40 5.28
C ASN A 12 12.37 4.68 5.77
N GLN A 13 12.95 5.46 4.86
CA GLN A 13 13.54 6.79 5.14
C GLN A 13 12.47 7.86 5.39
N GLY A 14 11.19 7.57 5.08
CA GLY A 14 10.09 8.53 5.20
C GLY A 14 9.95 9.45 4.00
N ASP A 15 10.73 9.22 2.95
CA ASP A 15 10.62 9.92 1.68
C ASP A 15 9.47 9.33 0.86
N ILE A 16 8.25 9.57 1.35
CA ILE A 16 7.05 8.92 0.81
C ILE A 16 6.69 9.50 -0.57
N GLU A 17 6.94 10.79 -0.81
CA GLU A 17 6.61 11.43 -2.09
C GLU A 17 7.42 10.81 -3.24
N ASN A 18 8.74 10.71 -3.10
CA ASN A 18 9.58 10.07 -4.13
C ASN A 18 9.28 8.59 -4.27
N ALA A 19 8.94 7.90 -3.18
CA ALA A 19 8.54 6.49 -3.23
C ALA A 19 7.25 6.29 -4.05
N LEU A 20 6.24 7.13 -3.85
CA LEU A 20 4.97 7.06 -4.57
C LEU A 20 5.16 7.37 -6.06
N GLN A 21 5.95 8.39 -6.40
CA GLN A 21 6.27 8.68 -7.79
C GLN A 21 6.96 7.49 -8.47
N ALA A 22 7.98 6.93 -7.83
CA ALA A 22 8.71 5.78 -8.36
C ALA A 22 7.82 4.52 -8.51
N LEU A 23 6.80 4.37 -7.65
CA LEU A 23 5.79 3.31 -7.76
C LEU A 23 4.84 3.54 -8.94
N GLU A 24 4.40 4.78 -9.19
CA GLU A 24 3.57 5.10 -10.35
C GLU A 24 4.33 4.83 -11.66
N GLU A 25 5.60 5.23 -11.73
CA GLU A 25 6.47 4.93 -12.88
C GLU A 25 6.63 3.41 -13.06
N PHE A 26 6.90 2.69 -11.96
CA PHE A 26 7.02 1.22 -12.00
C PHE A 26 5.75 0.54 -12.56
N LEU A 27 4.56 1.00 -12.14
CA LEU A 27 3.29 0.43 -12.60
C LEU A 27 3.01 0.69 -14.10
N GLN A 28 3.61 1.73 -14.67
CA GLN A 28 3.50 2.07 -16.09
C GLN A 28 4.49 1.28 -16.96
N THR A 29 5.71 1.04 -16.45
CA THR A 29 6.78 0.41 -17.24
C THR A 29 6.83 -1.10 -17.07
N GLU A 30 6.55 -1.62 -15.88
CA GLU A 30 6.75 -3.02 -15.56
C GLU A 30 5.43 -3.81 -15.62
N PRO A 31 5.37 -4.89 -16.42
CA PRO A 31 4.19 -5.75 -16.48
C PRO A 31 4.09 -6.72 -15.29
N VAL A 32 5.19 -6.96 -14.56
CA VAL A 32 5.30 -7.95 -13.47
C VAL A 32 5.58 -7.25 -12.14
N GLY A 33 5.08 -7.83 -11.03
CA GLY A 33 5.30 -7.28 -9.67
C GLY A 33 4.38 -6.12 -9.31
N LYS A 34 3.31 -5.91 -10.07
CA LYS A 34 2.31 -4.86 -9.81
C LYS A 34 1.60 -5.05 -8.47
N ASP A 35 1.37 -6.29 -8.05
CA ASP A 35 0.84 -6.63 -6.74
C ASP A 35 1.75 -6.12 -5.60
N GLU A 36 3.06 -6.35 -5.73
CA GLU A 36 4.04 -5.84 -4.77
C GLU A 36 4.12 -4.31 -4.79
N ALA A 37 4.05 -3.68 -5.96
CA ALA A 37 4.02 -2.22 -6.08
C ALA A 37 2.78 -1.61 -5.39
N TYR A 38 1.58 -2.14 -5.63
CA TYR A 38 0.36 -1.70 -4.94
C TYR A 38 0.43 -1.94 -3.43
N TYR A 39 1.04 -3.05 -2.99
CA TYR A 39 1.29 -3.29 -1.57
C TYR A 39 2.20 -2.21 -0.95
N LEU A 40 3.26 -1.79 -1.66
CA LEU A 40 4.14 -0.72 -1.22
C LEU A 40 3.47 0.65 -1.22
N MET A 41 2.61 0.95 -2.20
CA MET A 41 1.78 2.17 -2.17
C MET A 41 0.86 2.17 -0.95
N GLY A 42 0.25 1.03 -0.62
CA GLY A 42 -0.57 0.89 0.59
C GLY A 42 0.23 1.17 1.86
N ASN A 43 1.46 0.66 1.95
CA ASN A 43 2.36 0.92 3.08
C ASN A 43 2.78 2.40 3.17
N ALA A 44 3.04 3.03 2.03
CA ALA A 44 3.37 4.46 1.93
C ALA A 44 2.22 5.34 2.45
N TYR A 45 1.00 5.14 1.95
CA TYR A 45 -0.17 5.89 2.43
C TYR A 45 -0.51 5.60 3.89
N ARG A 46 -0.30 4.37 4.35
CA ARG A 46 -0.44 4.02 5.77
C ARG A 46 0.51 4.84 6.65
N LYS A 47 1.76 5.05 6.21
CA LYS A 47 2.73 5.91 6.93
C LYS A 47 2.34 7.38 6.92
N LEU A 48 1.68 7.85 5.86
CA LEU A 48 1.11 9.20 5.79
C LEU A 48 -0.15 9.39 6.64
N GLY A 49 -0.74 8.31 7.15
CA GLY A 49 -2.03 8.34 7.86
C GLY A 49 -3.25 8.45 6.93
N ASP A 50 -3.06 8.35 5.61
CA ASP A 50 -4.16 8.27 4.65
C ASP A 50 -4.64 6.82 4.57
N TRP A 51 -5.44 6.44 5.57
CA TRP A 51 -5.92 5.07 5.72
C TRP A 51 -6.80 4.62 4.56
N GLN A 52 -7.59 5.53 3.97
CA GLN A 52 -8.46 5.21 2.84
C GLN A 52 -7.66 4.82 1.60
N LYS A 53 -6.65 5.62 1.24
CA LYS A 53 -5.76 5.26 0.12
C LYS A 53 -4.98 3.99 0.42
N ALA A 54 -4.51 3.81 1.65
CA ALA A 54 -3.84 2.59 2.05
C ALA A 54 -4.71 1.35 1.78
N LEU A 55 -5.98 1.37 2.21
CA LEU A 55 -6.93 0.29 1.98
C LEU A 55 -7.19 0.03 0.50
N ASN A 56 -7.34 1.08 -0.30
CA ASN A 56 -7.58 0.97 -1.74
C ASN A 56 -6.41 0.29 -2.46
N HIS A 57 -5.17 0.71 -2.17
CA HIS A 57 -4.00 0.11 -2.80
C HIS A 57 -3.74 -1.32 -2.32
N TYR A 58 -3.98 -1.63 -1.04
CA TYR A 58 -3.94 -3.03 -0.60
C TYR A 58 -5.00 -3.87 -1.31
N GLN A 59 -6.19 -3.32 -1.56
CA GLN A 59 -7.24 -4.02 -2.30
C GLN A 59 -6.79 -4.34 -3.73
N SER A 60 -6.19 -3.39 -4.45
CA SER A 60 -5.63 -3.63 -5.79
C SER A 60 -4.53 -4.70 -5.77
N ALA A 61 -3.67 -4.72 -4.74
CA ALA A 61 -2.66 -5.77 -4.58
C ALA A 61 -3.29 -7.16 -4.39
N ILE A 62 -4.36 -7.27 -3.58
CA ILE A 62 -5.09 -8.53 -3.33
C ILE A 62 -5.81 -9.03 -4.58
N GLU A 63 -6.36 -8.12 -5.40
CA GLU A 63 -7.02 -8.47 -6.66
C GLU A 63 -6.06 -9.08 -7.69
N LEU A 64 -4.81 -8.62 -7.70
CA LEU A 64 -3.76 -9.18 -8.55
C LEU A 64 -3.15 -10.46 -7.97
N ASN A 65 -2.93 -10.48 -6.65
CA ASN A 65 -2.34 -11.60 -5.94
C ASN A 65 -3.00 -11.77 -4.56
N PRO A 66 -3.98 -12.69 -4.44
CA PRO A 66 -4.67 -12.96 -3.19
C PRO A 66 -3.77 -13.46 -2.05
N ASP A 67 -2.62 -14.06 -2.38
CA ASP A 67 -1.62 -14.56 -1.42
C ASP A 67 -0.60 -13.48 -1.00
N SER A 68 -0.73 -12.26 -1.51
CA SER A 68 0.17 -11.17 -1.16
C SER A 68 0.04 -10.75 0.32
N PRO A 69 1.11 -10.20 0.93
CA PRO A 69 1.05 -9.65 2.29
C PRO A 69 0.01 -8.52 2.47
N ALA A 70 -0.49 -7.96 1.37
CA ALA A 70 -1.50 -6.90 1.37
C ALA A 70 -2.79 -7.33 2.07
N LEU A 71 -3.17 -8.61 2.02
CA LEU A 71 -4.36 -9.09 2.73
C LEU A 71 -4.26 -8.83 4.24
N GLN A 72 -3.12 -9.16 4.85
CA GLN A 72 -2.90 -8.96 6.28
C GLN A 72 -2.72 -7.49 6.61
N ALA A 73 -2.02 -6.72 5.76
CA ALA A 73 -1.86 -5.28 5.94
C ALA A 73 -3.20 -4.53 5.87
N ARG A 74 -4.10 -4.92 4.95
CA ARG A 74 -5.44 -4.35 4.84
C ARG A 74 -6.27 -4.63 6.09
N LYS A 75 -6.26 -5.87 6.58
CA LYS A 75 -6.94 -6.27 7.82
C LYS A 75 -6.44 -5.45 9.00
N MET A 76 -5.12 -5.32 9.16
CA MET A 76 -4.53 -4.48 10.21
C MET A 76 -5.03 -3.04 10.16
N VAL A 77 -5.09 -2.42 8.98
CA VAL A 77 -5.62 -1.05 8.86
C VAL A 77 -7.10 -0.98 9.21
N MET A 78 -7.91 -1.95 8.78
CA MET A 78 -9.33 -2.01 9.17
C MET A 78 -9.50 -2.15 10.69
N ASP A 79 -8.70 -3.01 11.34
CA ASP A 79 -8.76 -3.20 12.79
C ASP A 79 -8.40 -1.92 13.55
N ILE A 80 -7.36 -1.20 13.09
CA ILE A 80 -6.98 0.12 13.60
C ILE A 80 -8.15 1.09 13.47
N LEU A 81 -8.73 1.21 12.27
CA LEU A 81 -9.82 2.13 12.00
C LEU A 81 -11.07 1.80 12.81
N ASN A 82 -11.41 0.53 12.95
CA ASN A 82 -12.54 0.06 13.74
C ASN A 82 -12.37 0.33 15.23
N PHE A 83 -11.13 0.24 15.75
CA PHE A 83 -10.81 0.61 17.12
C PHE A 83 -11.00 2.11 17.36
N TYR A 84 -10.56 2.95 16.43
CA TYR A 84 -10.63 4.41 16.58
C TYR A 84 -12.01 5.00 16.24
N ASN A 85 -12.76 4.37 15.34
CA ASN A 85 -14.07 4.82 14.88
C ASN A 85 -15.04 3.63 14.84
N LYS A 86 -15.71 3.38 15.96
CA LYS A 86 -16.79 2.38 16.05
C LYS A 86 -17.96 2.67 15.09
N ASP A 87 -18.05 3.89 14.56
CA ASP A 87 -19.12 4.32 13.65
C ASP A 87 -18.72 4.35 12.16
N MET A 88 -17.49 3.97 11.78
CA MET A 88 -17.09 4.01 10.35
C MET A 88 -17.81 2.98 9.47
N TYR A 89 -18.44 1.98 10.09
CA TYR A 89 -19.21 0.92 9.44
C TYR A 89 -20.72 1.03 9.65
N ASN A 90 -21.20 2.06 10.37
CA ASN A 90 -22.63 2.35 10.46
C ASN A 90 -23.02 3.20 9.25
N GLN A 91 -23.58 2.52 8.25
CA GLN A 91 -24.23 3.10 7.07
C GLN A 91 -25.40 4.02 7.45
#